data_AF-A0A1Y0BKY4-F1
#
_entry.id   AF-A0A1Y0BKY4-F1
#
_cell.length_a   1.000
_cell.length_b   1.000
_cell.length_c   1.000
_cell.angle_alpha   90.00
_cell.angle_beta   90.00
_cell.angle_gamma   90.00
#
_symmetry.space_group_name_H-M   'P 1'
#
loop_
_entity.id
_entity.type
_entity.pdbx_description
1 polymer ?
#
loop_
_entity_poly.entity_id
_entity_poly.type
_entity_poly.pdbx_seq_one_letter_code
_entity_poly.pdbx_strand_id
1 'polypeptide(L)'
;MNEHIVLHSLEELGQFAELVSPGYEQPPPITDEVEMTTDLAALAAAASRAAAQLQELVERDAVARREAELAVTQHHRLQEEIAQLERIAGETESVRSKAEELSTSGFDPACRSTAVEVGTVVRAVASTAEATLARLRGEAAELAQRDDVARLISHEKEREEAARREEDARQHAEKLRGRLAEVDALLREGKENEAEELLGHLVSDQPNEPAEASRIDNLRRRIWAVKTVKVEDSLREARRLHRREPQQALNRLEALDLTGMPEVIVKQVYGCWLDACRRLKLANAVHYSPSFGRGAVLTPSDSDHLEVRSAIGLHRWQAGARFASSGLRGVKPLT
;
A
#
# COMPACT_ATOMS: atom_id res chain seq x y z
N MET A 1 -24.73 4.87 -8.79
CA MET A 1 -24.22 6.17 -9.26
C MET A 1 -24.20 7.07 -8.04
N ASN A 2 -23.02 7.35 -7.48
CA ASN A 2 -22.88 8.19 -6.29
C ASN A 2 -22.64 9.62 -6.77
N GLU A 3 -23.66 10.47 -6.71
CA GLU A 3 -23.49 11.90 -6.94
C GLU A 3 -22.91 12.55 -5.67
N HIS A 4 -21.74 13.18 -5.83
CA HIS A 4 -21.15 13.99 -4.78
C HIS A 4 -21.85 15.34 -4.74
N ILE A 5 -22.65 15.58 -3.71
CA ILE A 5 -23.26 16.88 -3.43
C ILE A 5 -22.26 17.68 -2.59
N VAL A 6 -21.76 18.79 -3.14
CA VAL A 6 -20.93 19.76 -2.43
C VAL A 6 -21.84 20.88 -1.96
N LEU A 7 -21.95 21.05 -0.64
CA LEU A 7 -22.74 22.13 -0.04
C LEU A 7 -21.88 23.38 0.11
N HIS A 8 -22.41 24.52 -0.33
CA HIS A 8 -21.73 25.81 -0.29
C HIS A 8 -22.26 26.73 0.83
N SER A 9 -23.35 26.36 1.50
CA SER A 9 -23.88 27.09 2.66
C SER A 9 -24.64 26.20 3.64
N LEU A 10 -24.81 26.68 4.89
CA LEU A 10 -25.59 26.01 5.93
C LEU A 10 -27.11 26.00 5.63
N GLU A 11 -27.61 26.91 4.79
CA GLU A 11 -29.02 26.93 4.38
C GLU A 11 -29.36 25.78 3.41
N GLU A 12 -28.39 25.37 2.57
CA GLU A 12 -28.56 24.25 1.63
C GLU A 12 -28.71 22.90 2.36
N LEU A 13 -28.23 22.80 3.59
CA LEU A 13 -28.37 21.62 4.45
C LEU A 13 -29.84 21.33 4.82
N GLY A 14 -30.69 22.37 4.87
CA GLY A 14 -32.12 22.22 5.14
C GLY A 14 -32.88 21.51 4.02
N GLN A 15 -32.41 21.59 2.77
CA GLN A 15 -33.06 20.96 1.62
C GLN A 15 -32.83 19.45 1.55
N PHE A 16 -31.83 18.93 2.28
CA PHE A 16 -31.50 17.50 2.33
C PHE A 16 -31.92 16.83 3.64
N ALA A 17 -32.58 17.56 4.56
CA ALA A 17 -33.02 17.02 5.85
C ALA A 17 -33.99 15.83 5.70
N GLU A 18 -34.77 15.78 4.62
CA GLU A 18 -35.70 14.66 4.33
C GLU A 18 -34.99 13.40 3.81
N LEU A 19 -33.76 13.51 3.31
CA LEU A 19 -33.01 12.39 2.72
C LEU A 19 -32.16 11.61 3.75
N VAL A 20 -32.00 12.12 4.98
CA VAL A 20 -31.03 11.60 5.96
C VAL A 20 -31.67 10.79 7.10
N SER A 21 -33.00 10.70 7.22
CA SER A 21 -33.64 10.01 8.36
C SER A 21 -34.48 8.79 7.98
N PRO A 22 -33.94 7.56 8.09
CA PRO A 22 -34.74 6.39 8.41
C PRO A 22 -34.78 6.22 9.93
N GLY A 23 -35.93 6.53 10.56
CA GLY A 23 -36.33 5.86 11.79
C GLY A 23 -35.83 6.40 13.14
N TYR A 24 -35.44 7.66 13.26
CA TYR A 24 -35.44 8.28 14.59
C TYR A 24 -36.89 8.61 14.98
N GLU A 25 -37.44 7.87 15.95
CA GLU A 25 -38.61 8.32 16.70
C GLU A 25 -38.27 9.68 17.30
N GLN A 26 -38.79 10.72 16.66
CA GLN A 26 -38.70 12.09 17.12
C GLN A 26 -39.43 12.13 18.47
N PRO A 27 -38.75 12.37 19.61
CA PRO A 27 -39.48 12.68 20.83
C PRO A 27 -40.40 13.86 20.51
N PRO A 28 -41.63 13.89 21.07
CA PRO A 28 -42.62 14.90 20.72
C PRO A 28 -41.97 16.28 20.80
N PRO A 29 -42.14 17.13 19.77
CA PRO A 29 -41.61 18.48 19.85
C PRO A 29 -42.20 19.10 21.10
N ILE A 30 -41.35 19.56 22.02
CA ILE A 30 -41.75 20.50 23.06
C ILE A 30 -41.93 21.83 22.33
N THR A 31 -42.99 21.92 21.52
CA THR A 31 -43.57 23.18 21.06
C THR A 31 -44.49 23.64 22.17
N ASP A 32 -43.91 24.10 23.28
CA ASP A 32 -44.51 25.24 23.93
C ASP A 32 -44.30 26.38 22.92
N GLU A 33 -45.35 26.67 22.15
CA GLU A 33 -45.41 27.88 21.35
C GLU A 33 -45.18 29.05 22.31
N VAL A 34 -43.95 29.54 22.38
CA VAL A 34 -43.64 30.78 23.07
C VAL A 34 -44.35 31.84 22.24
N GLU A 35 -45.55 32.26 22.66
CA GLU A 35 -46.16 33.50 22.19
C GLU A 35 -45.06 34.56 22.26
N MET A 36 -44.57 35.00 21.09
CA MET A 36 -43.54 36.02 20.98
C MET A 36 -44.12 37.35 21.44
N THR A 37 -44.21 37.49 22.75
CA THR A 37 -44.47 38.76 23.41
C THR A 37 -43.34 39.70 23.02
N THR A 38 -43.69 40.87 22.49
CA THR A 38 -42.76 41.95 22.12
C THR A 38 -42.09 42.61 23.34
N ASP A 39 -42.31 42.05 24.53
CA ASP A 39 -41.74 42.48 25.79
C ASP A 39 -40.32 41.95 25.94
N LEU A 40 -39.34 42.85 25.82
CA LEU A 40 -37.92 42.57 25.92
C LEU A 40 -37.54 41.95 27.29
N ALA A 41 -38.29 42.27 28.36
CA ALA A 41 -38.09 41.67 29.68
C ALA A 41 -38.56 40.20 29.72
N ALA A 42 -39.68 39.89 29.06
CA ALA A 42 -40.19 38.53 28.94
C ALA A 42 -39.25 37.64 28.11
N LEU A 43 -38.70 38.17 27.01
CA LEU A 43 -37.70 37.48 26.19
C LEU A 43 -36.39 37.24 26.96
N ALA A 44 -35.89 38.24 27.71
CA ALA A 44 -34.69 38.08 28.55
C ALA A 44 -34.90 37.04 29.66
N ALA A 45 -36.08 37.00 30.26
CA ALA A 45 -36.44 36.01 31.27
C ALA A 45 -36.57 34.60 30.67
N ALA A 46 -37.13 34.46 29.47
CA ALA A 46 -37.21 33.18 28.75
C ALA A 46 -35.81 32.66 28.36
N ALA A 47 -34.95 33.54 27.82
CA ALA A 47 -33.57 33.19 27.50
C ALA A 47 -32.77 32.77 28.75
N SER A 48 -32.97 33.45 29.89
CA SER A 48 -32.31 33.09 31.15
C SER A 48 -32.78 31.71 31.68
N ARG A 49 -34.07 31.39 31.54
CA ARG A 49 -34.60 30.05 31.90
C ARG A 49 -34.06 28.96 30.97
N ALA A 50 -34.03 29.21 29.67
CA ALA A 50 -33.47 28.27 28.70
C ALA A 50 -31.97 28.04 28.95
N ALA A 51 -31.20 29.09 29.28
CA ALA A 51 -29.80 28.97 29.65
C ALA A 51 -29.60 28.16 30.94
N ALA A 52 -30.45 28.37 31.96
CA ALA A 52 -30.40 27.59 33.20
C ALA A 52 -30.73 26.11 32.96
N GLN A 53 -31.73 25.81 32.13
CA GLN A 53 -32.09 24.45 31.74
C GLN A 53 -30.95 23.78 30.95
N LEU A 54 -30.33 24.50 30.01
CA LEU A 54 -29.20 23.98 29.25
C LEU A 54 -27.99 23.70 30.18
N GLN A 55 -27.72 24.58 31.14
CA GLN A 55 -26.67 24.37 32.13
C GLN A 55 -26.92 23.12 32.98
N GLU A 56 -28.15 22.91 33.45
CA GLU A 56 -28.53 21.71 34.19
C GLU A 56 -28.38 20.43 33.34
N LEU A 57 -28.75 20.49 32.06
CA LEU A 57 -28.56 19.37 31.13
C LEU A 57 -27.08 19.05 30.89
N VAL A 58 -26.22 20.07 30.75
CA VAL A 58 -24.76 19.90 30.62
C VAL A 58 -24.16 19.29 31.88
N GLU A 59 -24.59 19.71 33.05
CA GLU A 59 -24.12 19.15 34.32
C GLU A 59 -24.54 17.69 34.48
N ARG A 60 -25.80 17.35 34.13
CA ARG A 60 -26.29 15.96 34.12
C ARG A 60 -25.53 15.09 33.12
N ASP A 61 -25.27 15.59 31.91
CA ASP A 61 -24.47 14.89 30.90
C ASP A 61 -23.04 14.66 31.38
N ALA A 62 -22.40 15.65 32.02
CA ALA A 62 -21.07 15.51 32.58
C ALA A 62 -21.00 14.48 33.73
N VAL A 63 -22.06 14.33 34.53
CA VAL A 63 -22.17 13.26 35.52
C VAL A 63 -22.32 11.91 34.83
N ALA A 64 -23.26 11.77 33.89
CA ALA A 64 -23.49 10.53 33.15
C ALA A 64 -22.22 10.05 32.43
N ARG A 65 -21.48 10.97 31.80
CA ARG A 65 -20.21 10.67 31.14
C ARG A 65 -19.15 10.16 32.11
N ARG A 66 -19.02 10.75 33.30
CA ARG A 66 -18.07 10.28 34.33
C ARG A 66 -18.42 8.87 34.82
N GLU A 67 -19.71 8.58 34.98
CA GLU A 67 -20.17 7.24 35.35
C GLU A 67 -19.89 6.21 34.25
N ALA A 68 -20.12 6.58 32.98
CA ALA A 68 -19.80 5.76 31.83
C ALA A 68 -18.29 5.51 31.70
N GLU A 69 -17.45 6.52 31.91
CA GLU A 69 -15.98 6.38 31.91
C GLU A 69 -15.47 5.44 33.02
N LEU A 70 -16.07 5.51 34.22
CA LEU A 70 -15.80 4.56 35.31
C LEU A 70 -16.24 3.14 34.94
N ALA A 71 -17.42 2.99 34.32
CA ALA A 71 -17.92 1.69 33.86
C ALA A 71 -17.05 1.08 32.74
N VAL A 72 -16.54 1.89 31.82
CA VAL A 72 -15.55 1.46 30.81
C VAL A 72 -14.25 1.01 31.48
N THR A 73 -13.75 1.75 32.47
CA THR A 73 -12.55 1.36 33.23
C THR A 73 -12.75 0.02 33.96
N GLN A 74 -13.92 -0.17 34.56
CA GLN A 74 -14.28 -1.43 35.20
C GLN A 74 -14.40 -2.57 34.17
N HIS A 75 -15.00 -2.31 33.00
CA HIS A 75 -15.09 -3.29 31.93
C HIS A 75 -13.69 -3.74 31.47
N HIS A 76 -12.77 -2.81 31.22
CA HIS A 76 -11.38 -3.13 30.85
C HIS A 76 -10.68 -3.99 31.90
N ARG A 77 -10.83 -3.64 33.18
CA ARG A 77 -10.29 -4.45 34.27
C ARG A 77 -10.85 -5.87 34.29
N LEU A 78 -12.17 -6.03 34.08
CA LEU A 78 -12.78 -7.36 33.99
C LEU A 78 -12.24 -8.16 32.80
N GLN A 79 -12.00 -7.51 31.65
CA GLN A 79 -11.39 -8.17 30.49
C GLN A 79 -9.97 -8.65 30.78
N GLU A 80 -9.16 -7.85 31.48
CA GLU A 80 -7.81 -8.24 31.91
C GLU A 80 -7.85 -9.44 32.88
N GLU A 81 -8.75 -9.41 33.87
CA GLU A 81 -8.95 -10.51 34.83
C GLU A 81 -9.44 -11.79 34.14
N ILE A 82 -10.36 -11.68 33.16
CA ILE A 82 -10.82 -12.80 32.32
C ILE A 82 -9.63 -13.39 31.54
N ALA A 83 -8.86 -12.57 30.84
CA ALA A 83 -7.72 -13.04 30.04
C ALA A 83 -6.65 -13.73 30.91
N GLN A 84 -6.42 -13.24 32.13
CA GLN A 84 -5.51 -13.85 33.07
C GLN A 84 -6.01 -15.21 33.58
N LEU A 85 -7.31 -15.32 33.90
CA LEU A 85 -7.92 -16.57 34.31
C LEU A 85 -8.01 -17.59 33.18
N GLU A 86 -8.22 -17.17 31.93
CA GLU A 86 -8.16 -18.06 30.76
C GLU A 86 -6.77 -18.66 30.58
N ARG A 87 -5.71 -17.88 30.81
CA ARG A 87 -4.33 -18.39 30.80
C ARG A 87 -4.11 -19.44 31.88
N ILE A 88 -4.55 -19.17 33.11
CA ILE A 88 -4.46 -20.12 34.23
C ILE A 88 -5.27 -21.39 33.95
N ALA A 89 -6.47 -21.26 33.37
CA ALA A 89 -7.29 -22.40 32.98
C ALA A 89 -6.60 -23.26 31.91
N GLY A 90 -5.98 -22.64 30.91
CA GLY A 90 -5.19 -23.36 29.90
C GLY A 90 -3.98 -24.10 30.48
N GLU A 91 -3.28 -23.50 31.45
CA GLU A 91 -2.19 -24.15 32.18
C GLU A 91 -2.70 -25.32 33.03
N THR A 92 -3.80 -25.12 33.75
CA THR A 92 -4.46 -26.14 34.59
C THR A 92 -4.90 -27.33 33.76
N GLU A 93 -5.44 -27.10 32.56
CA GLU A 93 -5.82 -28.15 31.61
C GLU A 93 -4.62 -28.96 31.10
N SER A 94 -3.49 -28.29 30.84
CA SER A 94 -2.24 -28.97 30.47
C SER A 94 -1.72 -29.85 31.61
N VAL A 95 -1.77 -29.36 32.85
CA VAL A 95 -1.39 -30.15 34.04
C VAL A 95 -2.34 -31.33 34.23
N ARG A 96 -3.66 -31.13 34.02
CA ARG A 96 -4.66 -32.20 34.10
C ARG A 96 -4.35 -33.32 33.12
N SER A 97 -4.14 -32.98 31.85
CA SER A 97 -3.83 -33.93 30.79
C SER A 97 -2.56 -34.74 31.11
N LYS A 98 -1.51 -34.09 31.62
CA LYS A 98 -0.27 -34.75 32.06
C LYS A 98 -0.47 -35.65 33.28
N ALA A 99 -1.28 -35.23 34.26
CA ALA A 99 -1.61 -36.04 35.43
C ALA A 99 -2.41 -37.28 35.05
N GLU A 100 -3.36 -37.16 34.11
CA GLU A 100 -4.13 -38.28 33.58
C GLU A 100 -3.23 -39.28 32.81
N GLU A 101 -2.32 -38.78 31.96
CA GLU A 101 -1.33 -39.59 31.27
C GLU A 101 -0.42 -40.35 32.25
N LEU A 102 0.14 -39.66 33.25
CA LEU A 102 1.02 -40.26 34.27
C LEU A 102 0.27 -41.26 35.16
N SER A 103 -1.01 -41.02 35.47
CA SER A 103 -1.82 -41.95 36.25
C SER A 103 -2.08 -43.27 35.50
N THR A 104 -2.15 -43.21 34.16
CA THR A 104 -2.45 -44.37 33.29
C THR A 104 -1.20 -45.11 32.88
N SER A 105 -0.13 -44.39 32.54
CA SER A 105 1.08 -44.92 31.89
C SER A 105 2.35 -44.87 32.74
N GLY A 106 2.29 -44.25 33.92
CA GLY A 106 3.45 -44.12 34.81
C GLY A 106 3.97 -45.49 35.27
N PHE A 107 5.27 -45.72 35.16
CA PHE A 107 5.91 -46.99 35.51
C PHE A 107 5.87 -47.28 37.02
N ASP A 108 6.19 -46.27 37.84
CA ASP A 108 6.21 -46.35 39.29
C ASP A 108 4.79 -46.23 39.90
N PRO A 109 4.32 -47.20 40.71
CA PRO A 109 3.05 -47.11 41.43
C PRO A 109 2.90 -45.85 42.30
N ALA A 110 3.98 -45.35 42.92
CA ALA A 110 3.91 -44.15 43.74
C ALA A 110 3.60 -42.92 42.87
N CYS A 111 4.27 -42.81 41.71
CA CYS A 111 4.01 -41.75 40.74
C CYS A 111 2.57 -41.78 40.20
N ARG A 112 1.99 -42.97 39.98
CA ARG A 112 0.57 -43.09 39.57
C ARG A 112 -0.38 -42.59 40.66
N SER A 113 -0.14 -42.95 41.92
CA SER A 113 -0.97 -42.50 43.05
C SER A 113 -0.94 -40.98 43.20
N THR A 114 0.26 -40.39 43.18
CA THR A 114 0.43 -38.93 43.25
C THR A 114 -0.20 -38.23 42.03
N ALA A 115 -0.10 -38.81 40.83
CA ALA A 115 -0.75 -38.25 39.64
C ALA A 115 -2.28 -38.23 39.76
N VAL A 116 -2.89 -39.24 40.40
CA VAL A 116 -4.33 -39.23 40.70
C VAL A 116 -4.69 -38.11 41.69
N GLU A 117 -3.90 -37.94 42.76
CA GLU A 117 -4.12 -36.87 43.75
C GLU A 117 -3.96 -35.48 43.14
N VAL A 118 -2.93 -35.28 42.30
CA VAL A 118 -2.76 -34.02 41.56
C VAL A 118 -3.92 -33.80 40.60
N GLY A 119 -4.36 -34.84 39.89
CA GLY A 119 -5.50 -34.76 38.97
C GLY A 119 -6.82 -34.36 39.64
N THR A 120 -7.08 -34.80 40.88
CA THR A 120 -8.29 -34.40 41.61
C THR A 120 -8.24 -32.93 42.04
N VAL A 121 -7.09 -32.46 42.53
CA VAL A 121 -6.90 -31.05 42.91
C VAL A 121 -7.02 -30.14 41.69
N VAL A 122 -6.35 -30.48 40.58
CA VAL A 122 -6.37 -29.71 39.34
C VAL A 122 -7.79 -29.64 38.75
N ARG A 123 -8.58 -30.72 38.85
CA ARG A 123 -9.98 -30.71 38.42
C ARG A 123 -10.85 -29.77 39.25
N ALA A 124 -10.64 -29.71 40.57
CA ALA A 124 -11.35 -28.77 41.44
C ALA A 124 -10.96 -27.31 41.18
N VAL A 125 -9.69 -27.06 40.88
CA VAL A 125 -9.21 -25.72 40.48
C VAL A 125 -9.82 -25.32 39.13
N ALA A 126 -9.83 -26.22 38.14
CA ALA A 126 -10.42 -25.97 36.83
C ALA A 126 -11.91 -25.62 36.92
N SER A 127 -12.71 -26.40 37.67
CA SER A 127 -14.15 -26.11 37.81
C SER A 127 -14.41 -24.78 38.52
N THR A 128 -13.59 -24.41 39.50
CA THR A 128 -13.67 -23.11 40.18
C THR A 128 -13.30 -21.96 39.24
N ALA A 129 -12.26 -22.14 38.43
CA ALA A 129 -11.84 -21.17 37.42
C ALA A 129 -12.92 -20.97 36.35
N GLU A 130 -13.53 -22.04 35.84
CA GLU A 130 -14.63 -22.00 34.87
C GLU A 130 -15.86 -21.25 35.43
N ALA A 131 -16.27 -21.55 36.65
CA ALA A 131 -17.39 -20.86 37.30
C ALA A 131 -17.09 -19.35 37.49
N THR A 132 -15.84 -19.03 37.84
CA THR A 132 -15.40 -17.63 37.99
C THR A 132 -15.37 -16.90 36.65
N LEU A 133 -14.85 -17.54 35.59
CA LEU A 133 -14.85 -17.01 34.23
C LEU A 133 -16.27 -16.76 33.72
N ALA A 134 -17.20 -17.68 33.95
CA ALA A 134 -18.60 -17.52 33.55
C ALA A 134 -19.23 -16.29 34.24
N ARG A 135 -18.98 -16.10 35.54
CA ARG A 135 -19.45 -14.92 36.29
C ARG A 135 -18.86 -13.62 35.74
N LEU A 136 -17.53 -13.55 35.60
CA LEU A 136 -16.85 -12.34 35.13
C LEU A 136 -17.25 -11.96 33.70
N ARG A 137 -17.41 -12.95 32.81
CA ARG A 137 -17.90 -12.72 31.45
C ARG A 137 -19.33 -12.18 31.44
N GLY A 138 -20.19 -12.67 32.34
CA GLY A 138 -21.54 -12.14 32.53
C GLY A 138 -21.51 -10.67 32.92
N GLU A 139 -20.75 -10.32 33.98
CA GLU A 139 -20.59 -8.94 34.46
C GLU A 139 -20.00 -8.01 33.39
N ALA A 140 -18.98 -8.49 32.65
CA ALA A 140 -18.38 -7.73 31.56
C ALA A 140 -19.37 -7.51 30.40
N ALA A 141 -20.21 -8.51 30.08
CA ALA A 141 -21.23 -8.41 29.04
C ALA A 141 -22.37 -7.46 29.43
N GLU A 142 -22.80 -7.47 30.70
CA GLU A 142 -23.81 -6.53 31.21
C GLU A 142 -23.31 -5.08 31.12
N LEU A 143 -22.05 -4.83 31.50
CA LEU A 143 -21.45 -3.50 31.34
C LEU A 143 -21.34 -3.08 29.87
N ALA A 144 -20.99 -4.00 28.97
CA ALA A 144 -20.87 -3.73 27.54
C ALA A 144 -22.21 -3.48 26.83
N GLN A 145 -23.33 -3.96 27.40
CA GLN A 145 -24.67 -3.73 26.85
C GLN A 145 -25.24 -2.36 27.20
N ARG A 146 -24.65 -1.61 28.12
CA ARG A 146 -25.08 -0.24 28.43
C ARG A 146 -24.69 0.69 27.28
N ASP A 147 -25.67 1.41 26.73
CA ASP A 147 -25.50 2.22 25.51
C ASP A 147 -24.38 3.27 25.61
N ASP A 148 -24.23 3.88 26.78
CA ASP A 148 -23.19 4.87 27.09
C ASP A 148 -21.78 4.25 27.07
N VAL A 149 -21.61 3.09 27.69
CA VAL A 149 -20.36 2.31 27.70
C VAL A 149 -20.03 1.81 26.29
N ALA A 150 -21.00 1.26 25.56
CA ALA A 150 -20.82 0.75 24.20
C ALA A 150 -20.35 1.85 23.24
N ARG A 151 -20.92 3.05 23.33
CA ARG A 151 -20.49 4.22 22.54
C ARG A 151 -19.06 4.62 22.85
N LEU A 152 -18.68 4.69 24.14
CA LEU A 152 -17.32 5.05 24.54
C LEU A 152 -16.29 4.02 24.06
N ILE A 153 -16.55 2.72 24.23
CA ILE A 153 -15.66 1.66 23.74
C ILE A 153 -15.51 1.72 22.22
N SER A 154 -16.59 1.98 21.48
CA SER A 154 -16.55 2.08 20.02
C SER A 154 -15.70 3.27 19.57
N HIS A 155 -15.86 4.41 20.24
CA HIS A 155 -15.05 5.60 19.96
C HIS A 155 -13.57 5.44 20.35
N GLU A 156 -13.25 4.70 21.42
CA GLU A 156 -11.88 4.30 21.74
C GLU A 156 -11.26 3.44 20.63
N LYS A 157 -12.01 2.44 20.13
CA LYS A 157 -11.56 1.59 19.01
C LYS A 157 -11.33 2.37 17.73
N GLU A 158 -12.25 3.26 17.37
CA GLU A 158 -12.10 4.12 16.18
C GLU A 158 -10.86 5.01 16.27
N ARG A 159 -10.57 5.56 17.46
CA ARG A 159 -9.36 6.34 17.72
C ARG A 159 -8.10 5.50 17.61
N GLU A 160 -8.11 4.30 18.18
CA GLU A 160 -6.96 3.39 18.11
C GLU A 160 -6.71 2.93 16.67
N GLU A 161 -7.76 2.57 15.93
CA GLU A 161 -7.67 2.20 14.52
C GLU A 161 -7.22 3.38 13.64
N ALA A 162 -7.67 4.60 13.94
CA ALA A 162 -7.18 5.80 13.27
C ALA A 162 -5.68 6.02 13.55
N ALA A 163 -5.25 5.89 14.80
CA ALA A 163 -3.84 6.01 15.18
C ALA A 163 -2.97 4.93 14.54
N ARG A 164 -3.45 3.67 14.49
CA ARG A 164 -2.76 2.57 13.79
C ARG A 164 -2.64 2.85 12.30
N ARG A 165 -3.72 3.29 11.65
CA ARG A 165 -3.70 3.67 10.22
C ARG A 165 -2.74 4.83 9.96
N GLU A 166 -2.69 5.81 10.86
CA GLU A 166 -1.75 6.93 10.74
C GLU A 166 -0.29 6.45 10.88
N GLU A 167 0.00 5.58 11.83
CA GLU A 167 1.33 5.01 12.01
C GLU A 167 1.76 4.15 10.82
N ASP A 168 0.87 3.28 10.31
CA ASP A 168 1.13 2.47 9.13
C ASP A 168 1.39 3.35 7.90
N ALA A 169 0.61 4.44 7.73
CA ALA A 169 0.81 5.42 6.67
C ALA A 169 2.16 6.15 6.81
N ARG A 170 2.56 6.54 8.03
CA ARG A 170 3.88 7.15 8.29
C ARG A 170 5.02 6.20 7.94
N GLN A 171 4.93 4.94 8.36
CA GLN A 171 5.95 3.93 8.05
C GLN A 171 6.03 3.66 6.55
N HIS A 172 4.88 3.63 5.85
CA HIS A 172 4.85 3.50 4.40
C HIS A 172 5.52 4.70 3.71
N ALA A 173 5.18 5.92 4.11
CA ALA A 173 5.77 7.15 3.58
C ALA A 173 7.29 7.22 3.84
N GLU A 174 7.75 6.81 5.02
CA GLU A 174 9.18 6.75 5.34
C GLU A 174 9.92 5.75 4.46
N LYS A 175 9.38 4.53 4.29
CA LYS A 175 9.96 3.53 3.38
C LYS A 175 10.02 4.03 1.94
N LEU A 176 8.97 4.69 1.46
CA LEU A 176 8.92 5.27 0.12
C LEU A 176 9.97 6.38 -0.06
N ARG A 177 10.10 7.29 0.91
CA ARG A 177 11.14 8.33 0.91
C ARG A 177 12.55 7.74 0.89
N GLY A 178 12.79 6.67 1.66
CA GLY A 178 14.05 5.93 1.65
C GLY A 178 14.40 5.38 0.26
N ARG A 179 13.45 4.72 -0.40
CA ARG A 179 13.63 4.21 -1.76
C ARG A 179 13.82 5.32 -2.80
N LEU A 180 13.12 6.46 -2.68
CA LEU A 180 13.34 7.61 -3.58
C LEU A 180 14.73 8.22 -3.39
N ALA A 181 15.25 8.22 -2.16
CA ALA A 181 16.62 8.65 -1.89
C ALA A 181 17.67 7.70 -2.50
N GLU A 182 17.38 6.40 -2.53
CA GLU A 182 18.19 5.39 -3.21
C GLU A 182 18.22 5.61 -4.73
N VAL A 183 17.07 5.87 -5.36
CA VAL A 183 17.01 6.27 -6.78
C VAL A 183 17.87 7.51 -7.05
N ASP A 184 17.77 8.54 -6.19
CA ASP A 184 18.59 9.74 -6.26
C ASP A 184 20.10 9.42 -6.16
N ALA A 185 20.49 8.46 -5.31
CA ALA A 185 21.87 8.02 -5.17
C ALA A 185 22.38 7.28 -6.42
N LEU A 186 21.60 6.33 -6.95
CA LEU A 186 21.93 5.61 -8.19
C LEU A 186 22.12 6.57 -9.36
N LEU A 187 21.30 7.62 -9.44
CA LEU A 187 21.47 8.68 -10.44
C LEU A 187 22.79 9.45 -10.28
N ARG A 188 23.23 9.72 -9.05
CA ARG A 188 24.54 10.37 -8.81
C ARG A 188 25.71 9.45 -9.14
N GLU A 189 25.53 8.14 -8.99
CA GLU A 189 26.52 7.12 -9.34
C GLU A 189 26.56 6.80 -10.85
N GLY A 190 25.66 7.36 -11.65
CA GLY A 190 25.57 7.07 -13.09
C GLY A 190 24.97 5.70 -13.42
N LYS A 191 24.24 5.09 -12.48
CA LYS A 191 23.54 3.81 -12.66
C LYS A 191 22.09 4.05 -13.11
N GLU A 192 21.92 4.59 -14.31
CA GLU A 192 20.59 5.07 -14.76
C GLU A 192 19.57 3.95 -14.94
N ASN A 193 20.02 2.77 -15.40
CA ASN A 193 19.13 1.63 -15.63
C ASN A 193 18.61 1.04 -14.31
N GLU A 194 19.47 0.90 -13.29
CA GLU A 194 19.06 0.46 -11.95
C GLU A 194 18.11 1.47 -11.30
N ALA A 195 18.37 2.77 -11.48
CA ALA A 195 17.49 3.84 -11.01
C ALA A 195 16.10 3.79 -11.69
N GLU A 196 16.04 3.48 -12.98
CA GLU A 196 14.79 3.35 -13.74
C GLU A 196 13.98 2.13 -13.31
N GLU A 197 14.63 0.98 -13.11
CA GLU A 197 13.98 -0.24 -12.62
C GLU A 197 13.37 -0.03 -11.24
N LEU A 198 14.15 0.51 -10.29
CA LEU A 198 13.68 0.80 -8.94
C LEU A 198 12.51 1.79 -8.96
N LEU A 199 12.59 2.84 -9.78
CA LEU A 199 11.51 3.81 -9.92
C LEU A 199 10.26 3.22 -10.59
N GLY A 200 10.43 2.23 -11.49
CA GLY A 200 9.35 1.46 -12.09
C GLY A 200 8.54 0.71 -11.03
N HIS A 201 9.22 0.03 -10.10
CA HIS A 201 8.59 -0.65 -8.96
C HIS A 201 7.86 0.32 -8.02
N LEU A 202 8.42 1.51 -7.79
CA LEU A 202 7.79 2.52 -6.94
C LEU A 202 6.49 3.08 -7.51
N VAL A 203 6.35 3.14 -8.83
CA VAL A 203 5.13 3.66 -9.45
C VAL A 203 4.00 2.63 -9.45
N SER A 204 4.33 1.33 -9.51
CA SER A 204 3.29 0.30 -9.32
C SER A 204 2.69 0.33 -7.91
N ASP A 205 3.45 0.79 -6.91
CA ASP A 205 3.00 0.86 -5.52
C ASP A 205 2.06 2.06 -5.24
N GLN A 206 1.79 2.92 -6.24
CA GLN A 206 0.93 4.13 -6.20
C GLN A 206 1.18 5.08 -5.00
N PRO A 207 1.85 6.23 -5.20
CA PRO A 207 2.05 7.20 -4.13
C PRO A 207 0.71 7.81 -3.69
N ASN A 208 0.41 7.73 -2.39
CA ASN A 208 -0.77 8.35 -1.78
C ASN A 208 -0.62 9.87 -1.63
N GLU A 209 0.62 10.39 -1.55
CA GLU A 209 0.89 11.82 -1.37
C GLU A 209 1.25 12.53 -2.69
N PRO A 210 0.67 13.72 -2.98
CA PRO A 210 0.95 14.46 -4.21
C PRO A 210 2.40 14.97 -4.30
N ALA A 211 3.05 15.22 -3.16
CA ALA A 211 4.46 15.61 -3.09
C ALA A 211 5.39 14.48 -3.56
N GLU A 212 5.07 13.23 -3.21
CA GLU A 212 5.83 12.05 -3.60
C GLU A 212 5.66 11.74 -5.09
N ALA A 213 4.43 11.86 -5.60
CA ALA A 213 4.16 11.77 -7.03
C ALA A 213 4.97 12.80 -7.83
N SER A 214 4.99 14.06 -7.36
CA SER A 214 5.78 15.13 -7.99
C SER A 214 7.29 14.83 -7.98
N ARG A 215 7.79 14.21 -6.90
CA ARG A 215 9.20 13.79 -6.79
C ARG A 215 9.54 12.65 -7.74
N ILE A 216 8.67 11.64 -7.84
CA ILE A 216 8.79 10.55 -8.81
C ILE A 216 8.88 11.09 -10.24
N ASP A 217 8.01 12.02 -10.60
CA ASP A 217 8.02 12.63 -11.93
C ASP A 217 9.29 13.44 -12.19
N ASN A 218 9.80 14.14 -11.19
CA ASN A 218 11.09 14.84 -11.31
C ASN A 218 12.24 13.85 -11.57
N LEU A 219 12.29 12.75 -10.82
CA LEU A 219 13.29 11.70 -11.00
C LEU A 219 13.20 11.05 -12.38
N ARG A 220 11.99 10.76 -12.87
CA ARG A 220 11.76 10.26 -14.23
C ARG A 220 12.32 11.19 -15.29
N ARG A 221 12.03 12.49 -15.18
CA ARG A 221 12.55 13.51 -16.11
C ARG A 221 14.08 13.59 -16.06
N ARG A 222 14.68 13.47 -14.87
CA ARG A 222 16.14 13.47 -14.70
C ARG A 222 16.79 12.24 -15.32
N ILE A 223 16.27 11.03 -15.07
CA ILE A 223 16.73 9.79 -15.72
C ILE A 223 16.68 9.94 -17.24
N TRP A 224 15.53 10.41 -17.75
CA TRP A 224 15.33 10.60 -19.18
C TRP A 224 16.31 11.62 -19.79
N ALA A 225 16.56 12.75 -19.11
CA ALA A 225 17.53 13.74 -19.55
C ALA A 225 18.96 13.17 -19.61
N VAL A 226 19.38 12.42 -18.59
CA VAL A 226 20.72 11.79 -18.55
C VAL A 226 20.87 10.75 -19.67
N LYS A 227 19.88 9.87 -19.86
CA LYS A 227 19.89 8.88 -20.96
C LYS A 227 19.96 9.58 -22.32
N THR A 228 19.20 10.65 -22.50
CA THR A 228 19.19 11.43 -23.75
C THR A 228 20.57 12.02 -24.06
N VAL A 229 21.21 12.67 -23.10
CA VAL A 229 22.58 13.22 -23.27
C VAL A 229 23.58 12.11 -23.62
N LYS A 230 23.53 10.98 -22.93
CA LYS A 230 24.40 9.81 -23.19
C LYS A 230 24.23 9.25 -24.60
N VAL A 231 22.99 9.20 -25.11
CA VAL A 231 22.69 8.78 -26.48
C VAL A 231 23.21 9.82 -27.48
N GLU A 232 23.00 11.11 -27.25
CA GLU A 232 23.48 12.18 -28.13
C GLU A 232 25.01 12.22 -28.21
N ASP A 233 25.70 12.05 -27.08
CA ASP A 233 27.16 11.98 -27.01
C ASP A 233 27.70 10.76 -27.77
N SER A 234 27.08 9.60 -27.55
CA SER A 234 27.44 8.36 -28.25
C SER A 234 27.21 8.47 -29.76
N LEU A 235 26.11 9.11 -30.17
CA LEU A 235 25.82 9.42 -31.57
C LEU A 235 26.85 10.38 -32.17
N ARG A 236 27.26 11.42 -31.43
CA ARG A 236 28.29 12.37 -31.87
C ARG A 236 29.63 11.66 -32.10
N GLU A 237 30.03 10.79 -31.19
CA GLU A 237 31.25 9.99 -31.33
C GLU A 237 31.15 8.96 -32.46
N ALA A 238 30.04 8.25 -32.57
CA ALA A 238 29.81 7.31 -33.68
C ALA A 238 29.88 8.03 -35.04
N ARG A 239 29.34 9.25 -35.15
CA ARG A 239 29.46 10.08 -36.36
C ARG A 239 30.90 10.48 -36.67
N ARG A 240 31.79 10.61 -35.68
CA ARG A 240 33.23 10.85 -35.92
C ARG A 240 33.93 9.58 -36.40
N LEU A 241 33.60 8.44 -35.81
CA LEU A 241 34.25 7.16 -36.07
C LEU A 241 33.78 6.48 -37.36
N HIS A 242 32.51 6.59 -37.75
CA HIS A 242 31.91 5.74 -38.79
C HIS A 242 32.64 5.76 -40.15
N ARG A 243 33.36 6.84 -40.48
CA ARG A 243 34.12 6.93 -41.73
C ARG A 243 35.43 6.16 -41.72
N ARG A 244 36.11 6.09 -40.57
CA ARG A 244 37.44 5.51 -40.42
C ARG A 244 37.38 4.12 -39.78
N GLU A 245 36.52 3.98 -38.77
CA GLU A 245 36.40 2.79 -37.92
C GLU A 245 34.91 2.43 -37.77
N PRO A 246 34.25 1.95 -38.85
CA PRO A 246 32.83 1.65 -38.85
C PRO A 246 32.43 0.60 -37.79
N GLN A 247 33.28 -0.39 -37.53
CA GLN A 247 32.99 -1.41 -36.51
C GLN A 247 32.92 -0.81 -35.09
N GLN A 248 33.81 0.13 -34.75
CA GLN A 248 33.77 0.77 -33.44
C GLN A 248 32.56 1.70 -33.29
N ALA A 249 32.14 2.34 -34.38
CA ALA A 249 30.90 3.11 -34.40
C ALA A 249 29.68 2.21 -34.15
N LEU A 250 29.63 1.02 -34.77
CA LEU A 250 28.56 0.04 -34.53
C LEU A 250 28.54 -0.41 -33.07
N ASN A 251 29.66 -0.89 -32.53
CA ASN A 251 29.73 -1.36 -31.14
C ASN A 251 29.22 -0.32 -30.13
N ARG A 252 29.48 0.98 -30.37
CA ARG A 252 28.96 2.07 -29.53
C ARG A 252 27.46 2.27 -29.67
N LEU A 253 26.92 2.20 -30.88
CA LEU A 253 25.49 2.42 -31.15
C LEU A 253 24.63 1.21 -30.73
N GLU A 254 25.15 0.00 -30.87
CA GLU A 254 24.46 -1.24 -30.48
C GLU A 254 24.27 -1.38 -28.96
N ALA A 255 25.20 -0.81 -28.18
CA ALA A 255 25.12 -0.81 -26.71
C ALA A 255 24.09 0.19 -26.15
N LEU A 256 23.46 1.02 -26.98
CA LEU A 256 22.50 2.03 -26.54
C LEU A 256 21.12 1.42 -26.29
N ASP A 257 20.55 1.73 -25.13
CA ASP A 257 19.13 1.55 -24.89
C ASP A 257 18.34 2.72 -25.48
N LEU A 258 17.55 2.44 -26.51
CA LEU A 258 16.71 3.41 -27.21
C LEU A 258 15.26 3.43 -26.69
N THR A 259 14.95 2.68 -25.64
CA THR A 259 13.60 2.61 -25.07
C THR A 259 13.18 3.96 -24.50
N GLY A 260 11.99 4.45 -24.89
CA GLY A 260 11.45 5.72 -24.40
C GLY A 260 12.16 6.99 -24.92
N MET A 261 13.07 6.87 -25.88
CA MET A 261 13.80 8.01 -26.45
C MET A 261 12.95 8.80 -27.47
N PRO A 262 13.21 10.12 -27.64
CA PRO A 262 12.58 10.92 -28.69
C PRO A 262 12.74 10.29 -30.09
N GLU A 263 11.66 10.26 -30.86
CA GLU A 263 11.64 9.68 -32.21
C GLU A 263 12.74 10.27 -33.11
N VAL A 264 12.99 11.57 -32.97
CA VAL A 264 14.03 12.29 -33.74
C VAL A 264 15.42 11.72 -33.46
N ILE A 265 15.75 11.47 -32.19
CA ILE A 265 17.06 10.91 -31.80
C ILE A 265 17.16 9.46 -32.27
N VAL A 266 16.10 8.67 -32.10
CA VAL A 266 16.05 7.29 -32.58
C VAL A 266 16.29 7.21 -34.09
N LYS A 267 15.65 8.08 -34.89
CA LYS A 267 15.91 8.19 -36.35
C LYS A 267 17.37 8.47 -36.65
N GLN A 268 17.97 9.41 -35.93
CA GLN A 268 19.35 9.81 -36.16
C GLN A 268 20.35 8.72 -35.80
N VAL A 269 20.14 8.03 -34.67
CA VAL A 269 20.95 6.88 -34.24
C VAL A 269 20.83 5.75 -35.26
N TYR A 270 19.60 5.40 -35.62
CA TYR A 270 19.32 4.34 -36.57
C TYR A 270 19.92 4.61 -37.96
N GLY A 271 19.81 5.85 -38.46
CA GLY A 271 20.44 6.25 -39.72
C GLY A 271 21.97 6.16 -39.67
N CYS A 272 22.59 6.65 -38.60
CA CYS A 272 24.04 6.56 -38.41
C CYS A 272 24.53 5.10 -38.31
N TRP A 273 23.76 4.25 -37.63
CA TRP A 273 24.00 2.80 -37.54
C TRP A 273 23.95 2.14 -38.92
N LEU A 274 22.90 2.42 -39.71
CA LEU A 274 22.76 1.85 -41.05
C LEU A 274 23.88 2.30 -42.00
N ASP A 275 24.29 3.58 -41.92
CA ASP A 275 25.42 4.11 -42.69
C ASP A 275 26.76 3.46 -42.30
N ALA A 276 26.97 3.18 -41.02
CA ALA A 276 28.16 2.43 -40.56
C ALA A 276 28.13 0.98 -41.07
N CYS A 277 26.97 0.31 -41.06
CA CYS A 277 26.79 -1.03 -41.63
C CYS A 277 27.11 -1.09 -43.13
N ARG A 278 26.63 -0.13 -43.93
CA ARG A 278 26.94 -0.04 -45.37
C ARG A 278 28.44 0.07 -45.64
N ARG A 279 29.17 0.77 -44.77
CA ARG A 279 30.62 0.97 -44.90
C ARG A 279 31.43 -0.29 -44.63
N LEU A 280 30.88 -1.29 -43.94
CA LEU A 280 31.52 -2.59 -43.77
C LEU A 280 31.57 -3.41 -45.06
N LYS A 281 30.84 -3.01 -46.12
CA LYS A 281 30.83 -3.69 -47.44
C LYS A 281 30.59 -5.20 -47.34
N LEU A 282 29.67 -5.58 -46.49
CA LEU A 282 29.30 -6.97 -46.26
C LEU A 282 28.63 -7.55 -47.52
N ALA A 283 29.21 -8.61 -48.09
CA ALA A 283 28.69 -9.24 -49.30
C ALA A 283 27.30 -9.85 -49.06
N ASN A 284 26.37 -9.60 -50.00
CA ASN A 284 24.99 -10.10 -49.95
C ASN A 284 24.27 -9.78 -48.62
N ALA A 285 24.64 -8.68 -47.96
CA ALA A 285 24.04 -8.31 -46.70
C ALA A 285 22.59 -7.86 -46.88
N VAL A 286 21.78 -8.22 -45.90
CA VAL A 286 20.36 -7.92 -45.88
C VAL A 286 19.99 -7.23 -44.58
N HIS A 287 19.09 -6.28 -44.65
CA HIS A 287 18.61 -5.46 -43.56
C HIS A 287 17.19 -5.88 -43.17
N TYR A 288 17.02 -6.24 -41.90
CA TYR A 288 15.75 -6.59 -41.29
C TYR A 288 15.33 -5.48 -40.31
N SER A 289 14.10 -4.98 -40.43
CA SER A 289 13.56 -3.88 -39.62
C SER A 289 12.13 -4.21 -39.17
N PRO A 290 11.95 -4.84 -37.99
CA PRO A 290 10.62 -5.25 -37.52
C PRO A 290 9.76 -4.09 -37.00
N SER A 291 10.38 -3.01 -36.53
CA SER A 291 9.69 -1.84 -35.97
C SER A 291 10.60 -0.62 -36.00
N PHE A 292 10.02 0.54 -35.76
CA PHE A 292 10.75 1.81 -35.74
C PHE A 292 11.91 1.78 -34.72
N GLY A 293 13.11 2.16 -35.17
CA GLY A 293 14.31 2.21 -34.32
C GLY A 293 14.91 0.85 -33.96
N ARG A 294 14.41 -0.25 -34.53
CA ARG A 294 14.92 -1.61 -34.30
C ARG A 294 15.31 -2.25 -35.62
N GLY A 295 16.48 -2.88 -35.67
CA GLY A 295 16.92 -3.52 -36.89
C GLY A 295 18.13 -4.43 -36.71
N ALA A 296 18.35 -5.28 -37.70
CA ALA A 296 19.52 -6.14 -37.79
C ALA A 296 20.05 -6.16 -39.22
N VAL A 297 21.37 -6.21 -39.35
CA VAL A 297 22.07 -6.50 -40.60
C VAL A 297 22.58 -7.93 -40.53
N LEU A 298 22.20 -8.71 -41.55
CA LEU A 298 22.45 -10.14 -41.63
C LEU A 298 23.28 -10.43 -42.89
N THR A 299 24.13 -11.44 -42.84
CA THR A 299 24.84 -11.98 -44.01
C THR A 299 24.57 -13.47 -44.16
N PRO A 300 24.56 -14.03 -45.39
CA PRO A 300 24.49 -15.47 -45.59
C PRO A 300 25.67 -16.18 -44.89
N SER A 301 25.39 -17.22 -44.10
CA SER A 301 26.42 -18.08 -43.48
C SER A 301 26.46 -19.44 -44.15
N ASP A 302 25.30 -20.09 -44.30
CA ASP A 302 25.11 -21.41 -44.95
C ASP A 302 23.88 -21.33 -45.89
N SER A 303 23.60 -22.38 -46.68
CA SER A 303 22.62 -22.35 -47.78
C SER A 303 21.19 -21.88 -47.41
N ASP A 304 20.79 -21.95 -46.13
CA ASP A 304 19.48 -21.50 -45.67
C ASP A 304 19.52 -20.65 -44.38
N HIS A 305 20.71 -20.21 -43.95
CA HIS A 305 20.88 -19.48 -42.69
C HIS A 305 21.53 -18.11 -42.89
N LEU A 306 20.96 -17.13 -42.18
CA LEU A 306 21.44 -15.77 -42.09
C LEU A 306 22.09 -15.55 -40.71
N GLU A 307 23.29 -15.01 -40.71
CA GLU A 307 24.05 -14.67 -39.50
C GLU A 307 23.96 -13.16 -39.23
N VAL A 308 23.65 -12.79 -37.98
CA VAL A 308 23.63 -11.39 -37.52
C VAL A 308 25.06 -10.86 -37.49
N ARG A 309 25.30 -9.77 -38.22
CA ARG A 309 26.55 -9.00 -38.15
C ARG A 309 26.44 -7.82 -37.20
N SER A 310 25.26 -7.24 -37.11
CA SER A 310 25.00 -6.05 -36.30
C SER A 310 23.51 -5.98 -35.98
N ALA A 311 23.15 -5.56 -34.77
CA ALA A 311 21.75 -5.41 -34.36
C ALA A 311 21.57 -4.24 -33.39
N ILE A 312 20.51 -3.46 -33.59
CA ILE A 312 20.16 -2.32 -32.74
C ILE A 312 18.73 -2.44 -32.23
N GLY A 313 18.52 -2.19 -30.94
CA GLY A 313 17.20 -2.24 -30.31
C GLY A 313 16.58 -3.65 -30.23
N LEU A 314 17.35 -4.70 -30.51
CA LEU A 314 16.93 -6.11 -30.48
C LEU A 314 17.72 -6.88 -29.42
N HIS A 315 17.27 -6.84 -28.17
CA HIS A 315 17.93 -7.36 -26.96
C HIS A 315 18.28 -8.87 -26.99
N ARG A 316 17.72 -9.65 -27.92
CA ARG A 316 18.03 -11.10 -28.09
C ARG A 316 18.84 -11.41 -29.35
N TRP A 317 19.18 -10.41 -30.14
CA TRP A 317 19.89 -10.57 -31.40
C TRP A 317 21.31 -10.06 -31.21
N GLN A 318 22.25 -10.97 -31.15
CA GLN A 318 23.67 -10.66 -30.98
C GLN A 318 24.44 -11.03 -32.24
N ALA A 319 25.57 -10.37 -32.47
CA ALA A 319 26.46 -10.74 -33.57
C ALA A 319 26.85 -12.22 -33.48
N GLY A 320 26.78 -12.93 -34.62
CA GLY A 320 27.00 -14.38 -34.71
C GLY A 320 25.74 -15.25 -34.53
N ALA A 321 24.62 -14.68 -34.08
CA ALA A 321 23.35 -15.43 -34.01
C ALA A 321 22.86 -15.80 -35.42
N ARG A 322 22.33 -17.02 -35.57
CA ARG A 322 21.88 -17.57 -36.86
C ARG A 322 20.37 -17.75 -36.90
N PHE A 323 19.76 -17.40 -38.03
CA PHE A 323 18.32 -17.49 -38.26
C PHE A 323 18.04 -18.14 -39.61
N ALA A 324 16.99 -18.97 -39.67
CA ALA A 324 16.54 -19.53 -40.94
C ALA A 324 16.00 -18.43 -41.85
N SER A 325 16.37 -18.47 -43.14
CA SER A 325 15.99 -17.44 -44.12
C SER A 325 14.47 -17.33 -44.29
N SER A 326 13.76 -18.46 -44.17
CA SER A 326 12.30 -18.59 -44.27
C SER A 326 11.52 -17.95 -43.11
N GLY A 327 12.17 -17.73 -41.95
CA GLY A 327 11.53 -17.18 -40.75
C GLY A 327 11.46 -15.65 -40.71
N LEU A 328 12.17 -14.94 -41.60
CA LEU A 328 12.31 -13.49 -41.57
C LEU A 328 11.51 -12.84 -42.70
N ARG A 329 10.40 -12.17 -42.36
CA ARG A 329 9.60 -11.40 -43.32
C ARG A 329 10.06 -9.94 -43.40
N GLY A 330 10.02 -9.36 -44.59
CA GLY A 330 10.28 -7.92 -44.79
C GLY A 330 11.76 -7.54 -44.82
N VAL A 331 12.65 -8.50 -45.06
CA VAL A 331 14.08 -8.25 -45.24
C VAL A 331 14.34 -7.52 -46.56
N LYS A 332 15.21 -6.51 -46.56
CA LYS A 332 15.59 -5.72 -47.74
C LYS A 332 17.09 -5.81 -48.01
N PRO A 333 17.58 -5.70 -49.26
CA PRO A 333 19.01 -5.62 -49.52
C PRO A 333 19.65 -4.42 -48.80
N LEU A 334 20.83 -4.62 -48.22
CA LEU A 334 21.64 -3.53 -47.67
C LEU A 334 22.41 -2.87 -48.83
N THR A 335 21.78 -1.91 -49.51
CA THR A 335 22.39 -1.07 -50.55
C THR A 335 23.08 0.14 -49.96
#